data_AF-A0A4S4N3V1-F1
#
_entry.id   AF-A0A4S4N3V1-F1
#
_cell.length_a   1.000
_cell.length_b   1.000
_cell.length_c   1.000
_cell.angle_alpha   90.00
_cell.angle_beta   90.00
_cell.angle_gamma   90.00
#
_symmetry.space_group_name_H-M   'P 1'
#
loop_
_entity.id
_entity.type
_entity.pdbx_description
1 polymer ?
#
loop_
_entity_poly.entity_id
_entity_poly.type
_entity_poly.pdbx_seq_one_letter_code
_entity_poly.pdbx_strand_id
1 'polypeptide(L)'
;MLNGLVQIKDWESRPKQLAQTHELFESLETFVVTRAESYPWTGRDMNNGAVTHYMRILGNARLYDKMFEVFHGLPPIGPLSPGAHEYSSLFTCLIERPPTEDQTSAEARMKNAADARFLWESVVRRSERVDVDATLLHQVIRALSFGKRAEHALVFDIIHDYLGLEKPQPRVKADTPSDTSPHKPDLGFGGARTQTNEDAVIERKPPRQLVEFSSPLLQWVLEFCNYTRHYELCAQWLRVVMKRDHEGDWQIPDSGHIQQGLLAYAGAALRASHEGAPGNGEPRKVVRLLEEVTREIAYHPSKARALELSGSAFEVAMATCTFGKDWSSATKVFELMAGYDLAVFADGRDHTPQKLPRSGYFQLNPDTITMGYLARLAIELKDASIQRQCVRAVLALGGARLLEYTPYDKAHDKYAPFYKQKMAQAVIKLADTTDRVGLALDVETQHRWKLLASAADKVLRHTREFDDVPVPPVERRSVPELSSAARYKKSRGAGRR
;
A
#
# COMPACT_ATOMS: atom_id res chain seq x y z
N MET A 1 -32.21 -1.04 19.40
CA MET A 1 -31.60 -0.74 20.73
C MET A 1 -30.09 -1.04 20.75
N LEU A 2 -29.66 -2.27 20.43
CA LEU A 2 -28.24 -2.66 20.45
C LEU A 2 -27.30 -1.78 19.61
N ASN A 3 -27.75 -1.25 18.46
CA ASN A 3 -26.92 -0.39 17.59
C ASN A 3 -26.33 0.83 18.31
N GLY A 4 -27.08 1.47 19.22
CA GLY A 4 -26.58 2.61 20.00
C GLY A 4 -25.51 2.21 21.01
N LEU A 5 -25.60 0.99 21.55
CA LEU A 5 -24.65 0.46 22.53
C LEU A 5 -23.31 0.09 21.90
N VAL A 6 -23.28 -0.29 20.61
CA VAL A 6 -22.04 -0.57 19.87
C VAL A 6 -21.06 0.61 19.87
N GLN A 7 -21.54 1.84 20.02
CA GLN A 7 -20.69 3.04 20.05
C GLN A 7 -19.89 3.20 21.36
N ILE A 8 -20.21 2.41 22.39
CA ILE A 8 -19.47 2.41 23.65
C ILE A 8 -18.14 1.66 23.44
N LYS A 9 -17.03 2.38 23.64
CA LYS A 9 -15.66 1.84 23.52
C LYS A 9 -15.08 1.35 24.84
N ASP A 10 -15.47 1.99 25.93
CA ASP A 10 -15.04 1.64 27.28
C ASP A 10 -16.21 1.02 28.04
N TRP A 11 -16.25 -0.32 28.02
CA TRP A 11 -17.27 -1.10 28.73
C TRP A 11 -16.89 -1.40 30.18
N GLU A 12 -15.61 -1.26 30.54
CA GLU A 12 -15.13 -1.48 31.92
C GLU A 12 -15.75 -0.46 32.89
N SER A 13 -15.98 0.77 32.42
CA SER A 13 -16.68 1.81 33.20
C SER A 13 -18.22 1.66 33.22
N ARG A 14 -18.79 0.68 32.50
CA ARG A 14 -20.26 0.54 32.32
C ARG A 14 -20.78 -0.89 32.55
N PRO A 15 -20.43 -1.54 33.68
CA PRO A 15 -20.78 -2.95 33.90
C PRO A 15 -22.30 -3.19 33.99
N LYS A 16 -23.07 -2.24 34.52
CA LYS A 16 -24.55 -2.35 34.59
C LYS A 16 -25.18 -2.37 33.20
N GLN A 17 -24.73 -1.49 32.31
CA GLN A 17 -25.22 -1.46 30.94
C GLN A 17 -24.82 -2.73 30.17
N LEU A 18 -23.64 -3.28 30.45
CA LEU A 18 -23.20 -4.54 29.85
C LEU A 18 -24.08 -5.71 30.29
N ALA A 19 -24.39 -5.80 31.60
CA ALA A 19 -25.33 -6.79 32.13
C ALA A 19 -26.72 -6.69 31.47
N GLN A 20 -27.28 -5.48 31.38
CA GLN A 20 -28.55 -5.24 30.69
C GLN A 20 -28.50 -5.62 29.20
N THR A 21 -27.33 -5.47 28.56
CA THR A 21 -27.14 -5.88 27.18
C THR A 21 -27.21 -7.40 27.04
N HIS A 22 -26.62 -8.14 27.98
CA HIS A 22 -26.72 -9.61 28.02
C HIS A 22 -28.17 -10.06 28.20
N GLU A 23 -28.87 -9.53 29.21
CA GLU A 23 -30.29 -9.85 29.47
C GLU A 23 -31.18 -9.56 28.26
N LEU A 24 -30.94 -8.44 27.58
CA LEU A 24 -31.67 -8.08 26.37
C LEU A 24 -31.43 -9.08 25.23
N PHE A 25 -30.19 -9.54 25.06
CA PHE A 25 -29.85 -10.50 24.02
C PHE A 25 -30.44 -11.88 24.32
N GLU A 26 -30.35 -12.35 25.56
CA GLU A 26 -30.98 -13.61 26.00
C GLU A 26 -32.51 -13.58 25.82
N SER A 27 -33.13 -12.42 26.11
CA SER A 27 -34.56 -12.19 25.87
C SER A 27 -34.90 -12.26 24.37
N LEU A 28 -34.03 -11.73 23.51
CA LEU A 28 -34.18 -11.81 22.06
C LEU A 28 -34.07 -13.27 21.59
N GLU A 29 -33.07 -14.03 22.04
CA GLU A 29 -32.92 -15.44 21.67
C GLU A 29 -34.17 -16.24 22.04
N THR A 30 -34.64 -16.08 23.29
CA THR A 30 -35.87 -16.72 23.78
C THR A 30 -37.07 -16.37 22.92
N PHE A 31 -37.24 -15.09 22.58
CA PHE A 31 -38.31 -14.62 21.70
C PHE A 31 -38.24 -15.27 20.31
N VAL A 32 -37.05 -15.35 19.70
CA VAL A 32 -36.90 -15.93 18.36
C VAL A 32 -37.20 -17.42 18.36
N VAL A 33 -36.71 -18.16 19.35
CA VAL A 33 -37.00 -19.60 19.50
C VAL A 33 -38.50 -19.83 19.69
N THR A 34 -39.14 -19.08 20.59
CA THR A 34 -40.58 -19.23 20.86
C THR A 34 -41.43 -18.90 19.63
N ARG A 35 -41.05 -17.85 18.89
CA ARG A 35 -41.77 -17.43 17.68
C ARG A 35 -41.56 -18.41 16.52
N ALA A 36 -40.41 -19.06 16.45
CA ALA A 36 -40.11 -20.04 15.42
C ALA A 36 -41.04 -21.25 15.44
N GLU A 37 -41.55 -21.61 16.62
CA GLU A 37 -42.52 -22.71 16.77
C GLU A 37 -43.91 -22.30 16.28
N SER A 38 -44.24 -21.02 16.35
CA SER A 38 -45.61 -20.51 16.10
C SER A 38 -45.83 -19.97 14.68
N TYR A 39 -44.77 -19.66 13.93
CA TYR A 39 -44.90 -19.03 12.61
C TYR A 39 -43.83 -19.56 11.64
N PRO A 40 -44.22 -20.15 10.49
CA PRO A 40 -43.26 -20.57 9.49
C PRO A 40 -42.53 -19.35 8.92
N TRP A 41 -41.23 -19.29 9.16
CA TRP A 41 -40.40 -18.16 8.75
C TRP A 41 -40.40 -18.00 7.24
N THR A 42 -40.91 -16.87 6.76
CA THR A 42 -40.51 -16.38 5.45
C THR A 42 -39.17 -15.67 5.69
N GLY A 43 -38.09 -16.11 5.03
CA GLY A 43 -36.71 -15.66 5.32
C GLY A 43 -36.43 -14.15 5.20
N ARG A 44 -37.46 -13.30 5.03
CA ARG A 44 -37.38 -11.84 4.99
C ARG A 44 -37.67 -11.17 6.34
N ASP A 45 -38.26 -11.88 7.30
CA ASP A 45 -38.87 -11.23 8.46
C ASP A 45 -37.90 -10.95 9.63
N MET A 46 -36.67 -11.46 9.59
CA MET A 46 -35.68 -11.18 10.64
C MET A 46 -34.29 -10.85 10.08
N ASN A 47 -33.85 -9.64 10.40
CA ASN A 47 -32.48 -9.19 10.19
C ASN A 47 -31.60 -9.62 11.38
N ASN A 48 -30.49 -10.31 11.12
CA ASN A 48 -29.49 -10.68 12.12
C ASN A 48 -28.67 -9.51 12.68
N GLY A 49 -29.01 -8.28 12.31
CA GLY A 49 -28.40 -7.07 12.83
C GLY A 49 -28.27 -7.06 14.36
N ALA A 50 -29.25 -7.60 15.11
CA ALA A 50 -29.15 -7.69 16.57
C ALA A 50 -27.99 -8.58 17.06
N VAL A 51 -27.83 -9.77 16.46
CA VAL A 51 -26.70 -10.68 16.73
C VAL A 51 -25.38 -10.02 16.33
N THR A 52 -25.33 -9.43 15.14
CA THR A 52 -24.15 -8.69 14.66
C THR A 52 -23.75 -7.55 15.62
N HIS A 53 -24.70 -6.76 16.12
CA HIS A 53 -24.44 -5.70 17.08
C HIS A 53 -24.01 -6.23 18.44
N TYR A 54 -24.61 -7.31 18.92
CA TYR A 54 -24.22 -7.92 20.18
C TYR A 54 -22.80 -8.48 20.14
N MET A 55 -22.40 -9.17 19.06
CA MET A 55 -21.01 -9.61 18.86
C MET A 55 -20.02 -8.43 18.85
N ARG A 56 -20.40 -7.28 18.26
CA ARG A 56 -19.58 -6.05 18.36
C ARG A 56 -19.45 -5.53 19.78
N ILE A 57 -20.53 -5.54 20.55
CA ILE A 57 -20.50 -5.13 21.95
C ILE A 57 -19.55 -6.04 22.73
N LEU A 58 -19.65 -7.37 22.56
CA LEU A 58 -18.74 -8.32 23.19
C LEU A 58 -17.28 -8.09 22.78
N GLY A 59 -17.02 -7.84 21.50
CA GLY A 59 -15.68 -7.49 21.00
C GLY A 59 -15.13 -6.20 21.61
N ASN A 60 -15.94 -5.14 21.71
CA ASN A 60 -15.56 -3.88 22.36
C ASN A 60 -15.35 -4.04 23.87
N ALA A 61 -16.11 -4.93 24.51
CA ALA A 61 -15.98 -5.28 25.91
C ALA A 61 -14.84 -6.29 26.19
N ARG A 62 -14.05 -6.66 25.17
CA ARG A 62 -12.97 -7.65 25.24
C ARG A 62 -13.40 -9.05 25.68
N LEU A 63 -14.69 -9.36 25.58
CA LEU A 63 -15.29 -10.66 25.90
C LEU A 63 -15.26 -11.58 24.66
N TYR A 64 -14.06 -11.81 24.11
CA TYR A 64 -13.91 -12.58 22.85
C TYR A 64 -14.36 -14.03 22.97
N ASP A 65 -14.15 -14.67 24.11
CA ASP A 65 -14.56 -16.07 24.31
C ASP A 65 -16.09 -16.19 24.27
N LYS A 66 -16.80 -15.32 25.01
CA LYS A 66 -18.27 -15.23 24.97
C LYS A 66 -18.78 -14.86 23.57
N MET A 67 -18.06 -14.02 22.83
CA MET A 67 -18.41 -13.69 21.44
C MET A 67 -18.35 -14.93 20.53
N PHE A 68 -17.32 -15.76 20.65
CA PHE A 68 -17.22 -17.02 19.90
C PHE A 68 -18.24 -18.05 20.38
N GLU A 69 -18.51 -18.13 21.68
CA GLU A 69 -19.56 -18.98 22.25
C GLU A 69 -20.92 -18.65 21.64
N VAL A 70 -21.31 -17.37 21.66
CA VAL A 70 -22.56 -16.90 21.03
C VAL A 70 -22.58 -17.27 19.56
N PHE A 71 -21.51 -16.98 18.81
CA PHE A 71 -21.45 -17.29 17.38
C PHE A 71 -21.56 -18.79 17.08
N HIS A 72 -20.91 -19.64 17.87
CA HIS A 72 -20.96 -21.08 17.71
C HIS A 72 -22.28 -21.69 18.21
N GLY A 73 -22.98 -21.01 19.11
CA GLY A 73 -24.33 -21.36 19.57
C GLY A 73 -25.44 -20.99 18.58
N LEU A 74 -25.16 -20.14 17.58
CA LEU A 74 -26.14 -19.80 16.54
C LEU A 74 -26.55 -21.04 15.74
N PRO A 75 -27.85 -21.20 15.42
CA PRO A 75 -28.32 -22.37 14.70
C PRO A 75 -27.73 -22.42 13.28
N PRO A 76 -27.43 -23.62 12.73
CA PRO A 76 -26.82 -23.73 11.41
C PRO A 76 -27.77 -23.39 10.25
N ILE A 77 -29.08 -23.30 10.54
CA ILE A 77 -30.18 -22.97 9.63
C ILE A 77 -31.17 -22.12 10.41
N GLY A 78 -31.82 -21.17 9.73
CA GLY A 78 -32.89 -20.37 10.29
C GLY A 78 -32.54 -18.88 10.33
N PRO A 79 -33.44 -18.05 10.91
CA PRO A 79 -33.27 -16.60 10.90
C PRO A 79 -31.95 -16.19 11.55
N LEU A 80 -31.58 -16.79 12.68
CA LEU A 80 -30.32 -16.48 13.40
C LEU A 80 -29.07 -17.16 12.83
N SER A 81 -29.18 -17.88 11.71
CA SER A 81 -28.02 -18.57 11.16
C SER A 81 -26.96 -17.57 10.67
N PRO A 82 -25.66 -17.84 10.89
CA PRO A 82 -24.62 -16.88 10.55
C PRO A 82 -24.53 -16.63 9.04
N GLY A 83 -24.69 -15.37 8.63
CA GLY A 83 -24.50 -14.92 7.25
C GLY A 83 -23.23 -14.07 7.08
N ALA A 84 -23.10 -13.44 5.92
CA ALA A 84 -21.94 -12.63 5.55
C ALA A 84 -21.65 -11.51 6.57
N HIS A 85 -22.71 -10.89 7.10
CA HIS A 85 -22.61 -9.80 8.07
C HIS A 85 -22.08 -10.27 9.43
N GLU A 86 -22.54 -11.42 9.92
CA GLU A 86 -22.08 -11.99 11.19
C GLU A 86 -20.59 -12.36 11.11
N TYR A 87 -20.19 -13.02 10.03
CA TYR A 87 -18.78 -13.33 9.77
C TYR A 87 -17.93 -12.05 9.65
N SER A 88 -18.40 -11.07 8.89
CA SER A 88 -17.71 -9.78 8.75
C SER A 88 -17.51 -9.08 10.10
N SER A 89 -18.53 -9.13 10.95
CA SER A 89 -18.48 -8.55 12.30
C SER A 89 -17.41 -9.22 13.16
N LEU A 90 -17.35 -10.55 13.17
CA LEU A 90 -16.31 -11.31 13.86
C LEU A 90 -14.90 -11.00 13.33
N PHE A 91 -14.71 -10.98 12.02
CA PHE A 91 -13.41 -10.64 11.44
C PHE A 91 -12.96 -9.24 11.88
N THR A 92 -13.86 -8.26 11.91
CA THR A 92 -13.48 -6.94 12.41
C THR A 92 -13.17 -6.96 13.91
N CYS A 93 -13.92 -7.70 14.74
CA CYS A 93 -13.59 -7.87 16.16
C CYS A 93 -12.19 -8.47 16.34
N LEU A 94 -11.79 -9.44 15.50
CA LEU A 94 -10.43 -10.00 15.49
C LEU A 94 -9.38 -8.99 15.05
N ILE A 95 -9.68 -8.15 14.05
CA ILE A 95 -8.76 -7.10 13.60
C ILE A 95 -8.54 -6.04 14.69
N GLU A 96 -9.60 -5.70 15.43
CA GLU A 96 -9.62 -4.67 16.47
C GLU A 96 -9.17 -5.19 17.84
N ARG A 97 -9.00 -6.51 18.00
CA ARG A 97 -8.59 -7.13 19.27
C ARG A 97 -7.22 -6.64 19.71
N PRO A 98 -7.13 -5.92 20.85
CA PRO A 98 -5.86 -5.44 21.37
C PRO A 98 -5.03 -6.62 21.90
N PRO A 99 -3.70 -6.44 22.03
CA PRO A 99 -2.88 -7.41 22.75
C PRO A 99 -3.32 -7.53 24.22
N THR A 100 -3.19 -8.73 24.78
CA THR A 100 -3.27 -8.94 26.23
C THR A 100 -2.03 -8.39 26.93
N GLU A 101 -2.05 -8.29 28.27
CA GLU A 101 -0.91 -7.77 29.05
C GLU A 101 0.40 -8.53 28.76
N ASP A 102 0.31 -9.83 28.52
CA ASP A 102 1.46 -10.70 28.22
C ASP A 102 1.87 -10.74 26.73
N GLN A 103 1.20 -9.99 25.86
CA GLN A 103 1.41 -10.08 24.41
C GLN A 103 1.95 -8.78 23.81
N THR A 104 2.87 -8.92 22.86
CA THR A 104 3.20 -7.82 21.95
C THR A 104 2.07 -7.60 20.95
N SER A 105 1.98 -6.40 20.39
CA SER A 105 1.02 -6.10 19.31
C SER A 105 1.20 -7.01 18.07
N ALA A 106 2.42 -7.51 17.82
CA ALA A 106 2.68 -8.41 16.71
C ALA A 106 2.15 -9.83 16.97
N GLU A 107 2.39 -10.37 18.17
CA GLU A 107 1.89 -11.69 18.58
C GLU A 107 0.37 -11.74 18.60
N ALA A 108 -0.28 -10.70 19.12
CA ALA A 108 -1.73 -10.58 19.11
C ALA A 108 -2.29 -10.62 17.67
N ARG A 109 -1.68 -9.86 16.74
CA ARG A 109 -2.09 -9.90 15.32
C ARG A 109 -1.88 -11.26 14.67
N MET A 110 -0.79 -11.97 14.98
CA MET A 110 -0.55 -13.31 14.47
C MET A 110 -1.59 -14.31 15.00
N LYS A 111 -1.95 -14.23 16.29
CA LYS A 111 -3.02 -15.04 16.88
C LYS A 111 -4.37 -14.74 16.21
N ASN A 112 -4.71 -13.46 16.06
CA ASN A 112 -5.96 -13.05 15.42
C ASN A 112 -6.06 -13.52 13.97
N ALA A 113 -4.94 -13.56 13.23
CA ALA A 113 -4.88 -14.09 11.87
C ALA A 113 -5.11 -15.62 11.83
N ALA A 114 -4.61 -16.36 12.82
CA ALA A 114 -4.88 -17.80 12.93
C ALA A 114 -6.35 -18.08 13.25
N ASP A 115 -6.95 -17.32 14.18
CA ASP A 115 -8.39 -17.38 14.49
C ASP A 115 -9.23 -17.04 13.24
N ALA A 116 -8.82 -16.01 12.49
CA ALA A 116 -9.46 -15.60 11.25
C ALA A 116 -9.41 -16.70 10.18
N ARG A 117 -8.30 -17.45 10.08
CA ARG A 117 -8.20 -18.59 9.17
C ARG A 117 -9.23 -19.67 9.50
N PHE A 118 -9.34 -20.06 10.76
CA PHE A 118 -10.34 -21.05 11.18
C PHE A 118 -11.78 -20.57 10.92
N LEU A 119 -12.03 -19.28 11.14
CA LEU A 119 -13.31 -18.66 10.83
C LEU A 119 -13.61 -18.70 9.32
N TRP A 120 -12.62 -18.43 8.47
CA TRP A 120 -12.75 -18.52 7.02
C TRP A 120 -13.02 -19.94 6.53
N GLU A 121 -12.33 -20.95 7.08
CA GLU A 121 -12.61 -22.36 6.78
C GLU A 121 -14.07 -22.72 7.11
N SER A 122 -14.65 -22.09 8.12
CA SER A 122 -16.07 -22.23 8.46
C SER A 122 -17.00 -21.53 7.46
N VAL A 123 -16.61 -20.38 6.90
CA VAL A 123 -17.30 -19.74 5.77
C VAL A 123 -17.31 -20.68 4.55
N VAL A 124 -16.15 -21.23 4.18
CA VAL A 124 -16.00 -22.10 3.00
C VAL A 124 -16.82 -23.39 3.13
N ARG A 125 -16.89 -23.98 4.35
CA ARG A 125 -17.75 -25.13 4.64
C ARG A 125 -19.24 -24.82 4.50
N ARG A 126 -19.62 -23.56 4.67
CA ARG A 126 -21.02 -23.07 4.60
C ARG A 126 -21.27 -22.22 3.35
N SER A 127 -20.42 -22.32 2.32
CA SER A 127 -20.48 -21.44 1.15
C SER A 127 -21.78 -21.51 0.35
N GLU A 128 -22.56 -22.59 0.48
CA GLU A 128 -23.89 -22.69 -0.14
C GLU A 128 -24.93 -21.78 0.53
N ARG A 129 -24.64 -21.30 1.74
CA ARG A 129 -25.56 -20.50 2.57
C ARG A 129 -25.02 -19.12 2.90
N VAL A 130 -23.70 -18.95 2.87
CA VAL A 130 -23.04 -17.68 3.12
C VAL A 130 -22.70 -17.06 1.77
N ASP A 131 -23.42 -16.00 1.42
CA ASP A 131 -23.07 -15.17 0.28
C ASP A 131 -21.76 -14.42 0.59
N VAL A 132 -20.75 -14.61 -0.25
CA VAL A 132 -19.43 -14.00 -0.02
C VAL A 132 -19.40 -12.69 -0.77
N ASP A 133 -19.63 -11.59 -0.06
CA ASP A 133 -19.64 -10.24 -0.63
C ASP A 133 -18.28 -9.53 -0.51
N ALA A 134 -18.18 -8.34 -1.12
CA ALA A 134 -16.96 -7.54 -1.08
C ALA A 134 -16.59 -7.09 0.35
N THR A 135 -17.58 -6.93 1.23
CA THR A 135 -17.39 -6.55 2.63
C THR A 135 -16.69 -7.67 3.40
N LEU A 136 -17.19 -8.90 3.29
CA LEU A 136 -16.63 -10.07 3.94
C LEU A 136 -15.21 -10.33 3.43
N LEU A 137 -15.00 -10.28 2.11
CA LEU A 137 -13.67 -10.43 1.52
C LEU A 137 -12.68 -9.39 2.04
N HIS A 138 -13.12 -8.12 2.14
CA HIS A 138 -12.28 -7.06 2.69
C HIS A 138 -11.85 -7.36 4.13
N GLN A 139 -12.80 -7.79 4.98
CA GLN A 139 -12.48 -8.07 6.40
C GLN A 139 -11.58 -9.31 6.55
N VAL A 140 -11.83 -10.40 5.80
CA VAL A 140 -10.99 -11.60 5.90
C VAL A 140 -9.57 -11.35 5.38
N ILE A 141 -9.41 -10.67 4.24
CA ILE A 141 -8.09 -10.33 3.70
C ILE A 141 -7.33 -9.48 4.70
N ARG A 142 -7.98 -8.47 5.28
CA ARG A 142 -7.38 -7.60 6.29
C ARG A 142 -6.96 -8.36 7.55
N ALA A 143 -7.78 -9.30 8.04
CA ALA A 143 -7.48 -10.09 9.23
C ALA A 143 -6.30 -11.05 8.99
N LEU A 144 -6.27 -11.72 7.85
CA LEU A 144 -5.22 -12.67 7.47
C LEU A 144 -3.90 -12.01 7.07
N SER A 145 -3.93 -10.75 6.63
CA SER A 145 -2.75 -10.00 6.14
C SER A 145 -1.63 -9.83 7.17
N PHE A 146 -1.92 -10.01 8.46
CA PHE A 146 -0.94 -9.93 9.54
C PHE A 146 -0.49 -11.30 10.07
N GLY A 147 -0.90 -12.38 9.39
CA GLY A 147 -0.58 -13.75 9.77
C GLY A 147 0.82 -14.20 9.35
N LYS A 148 1.01 -15.52 9.32
CA LYS A 148 2.24 -16.15 8.84
C LYS A 148 2.10 -16.45 7.35
N ARG A 149 3.11 -17.14 6.81
CA ARG A 149 3.16 -17.53 5.40
C ARG A 149 1.95 -18.37 4.95
N ALA A 150 1.38 -19.19 5.83
CA ALA A 150 0.21 -20.00 5.51
C ALA A 150 -1.05 -19.13 5.32
N GLU A 151 -1.26 -18.15 6.20
CA GLU A 151 -2.38 -17.20 6.09
C GLU A 151 -2.21 -16.30 4.86
N HIS A 152 -0.98 -15.89 4.55
CA HIS A 152 -0.70 -15.13 3.33
C HIS A 152 -0.99 -15.93 2.05
N ALA A 153 -0.64 -17.22 2.03
CA ALA A 153 -0.99 -18.11 0.91
C ALA A 153 -2.51 -18.21 0.75
N LEU A 154 -3.23 -18.38 1.86
CA LEU A 154 -4.69 -18.40 1.86
C LEU A 154 -5.28 -17.09 1.33
N VAL A 155 -4.71 -15.92 1.65
CA VAL A 155 -5.17 -14.64 1.08
C VAL A 155 -5.02 -14.62 -0.44
N PHE A 156 -3.90 -15.10 -0.99
CA PHE A 156 -3.74 -15.20 -2.45
C PHE A 156 -4.74 -16.17 -3.08
N ASP A 157 -5.07 -17.27 -2.40
CA ASP A 157 -6.10 -18.20 -2.83
C ASP A 157 -7.49 -17.54 -2.84
N ILE A 158 -7.84 -16.80 -1.78
CA ILE A 158 -9.10 -16.06 -1.70
C ILE A 158 -9.21 -15.03 -2.83
N ILE A 159 -8.16 -14.24 -3.06
CA ILE A 159 -8.13 -13.22 -4.11
C ILE A 159 -8.32 -13.85 -5.49
N HIS A 160 -7.66 -14.97 -5.76
CA HIS A 160 -7.83 -15.68 -7.01
C HIS A 160 -9.24 -16.26 -7.18
N ASP A 161 -9.71 -16.99 -6.17
CA ASP A 161 -10.94 -17.76 -6.27
C ASP A 161 -12.19 -16.89 -6.30
N TYR A 162 -12.16 -15.70 -5.68
CA TYR A 162 -13.31 -14.81 -5.60
C TYR A 162 -13.18 -13.52 -6.44
N LEU A 163 -11.97 -13.05 -6.77
CA LEU A 163 -11.78 -11.81 -7.54
C LEU A 163 -11.26 -12.07 -8.97
N GLY A 164 -10.92 -13.33 -9.28
CA GLY A 164 -10.42 -13.72 -10.60
C GLY A 164 -9.08 -13.05 -10.95
N LEU A 165 -8.25 -12.78 -9.95
CA LEU A 165 -6.91 -12.24 -10.11
C LEU A 165 -5.88 -13.39 -10.06
N GLU A 166 -4.85 -13.33 -10.90
CA GLU A 166 -3.84 -14.40 -10.98
C GLU A 166 -3.07 -14.57 -9.66
N LYS A 167 -2.80 -15.83 -9.27
CA LYS A 167 -1.96 -16.13 -8.10
C LYS A 167 -0.49 -15.78 -8.37
N PRO A 168 0.30 -15.49 -7.33
CA PRO A 168 1.75 -15.42 -7.46
C PRO A 168 2.28 -16.73 -8.05
N GLN A 169 2.97 -16.66 -9.19
CA GLN A 169 3.66 -17.84 -9.70
C GLN A 169 4.73 -18.25 -8.69
N PRO A 170 4.84 -19.55 -8.34
CA PRO A 170 5.96 -20.02 -7.54
C PRO A 170 7.22 -19.61 -8.28
N ARG A 171 8.13 -18.89 -7.61
CA ARG A 171 9.42 -18.56 -8.20
C ARG A 171 10.05 -19.89 -8.60
N VAL A 172 10.08 -20.17 -9.89
CA VAL A 172 10.91 -21.23 -10.45
C VAL A 172 12.29 -20.90 -9.90
N LYS A 173 12.79 -21.75 -8.99
CA LYS A 173 14.16 -21.59 -8.49
C LYS A 173 14.97 -21.61 -9.77
N ALA A 174 15.54 -20.47 -10.15
CA ALA A 174 16.40 -20.38 -11.32
C ALA A 174 17.35 -21.55 -11.19
N ASP A 175 17.25 -22.51 -12.12
CA ASP A 175 17.94 -23.78 -12.01
C ASP A 175 19.37 -23.43 -11.68
N THR A 176 19.80 -23.76 -10.46
CA THR A 176 21.19 -23.59 -10.05
C THR A 176 21.97 -24.22 -11.17
N PRO A 177 22.79 -23.45 -11.93
CA PRO A 177 23.43 -23.97 -13.12
C PRO A 177 24.08 -25.28 -12.70
N SER A 178 23.56 -26.39 -13.24
CA SER A 178 24.04 -27.71 -12.86
C SER A 178 25.52 -27.64 -13.13
N ASP A 179 26.32 -27.86 -12.10
CA ASP A 179 27.75 -27.98 -12.18
C ASP A 179 28.02 -29.12 -13.16
N THR A 180 28.10 -28.79 -14.46
CA THR A 180 28.48 -29.72 -15.52
C THR A 180 29.98 -29.91 -15.35
N SER A 181 30.32 -30.67 -14.31
CA SER A 181 31.59 -31.35 -14.21
C SER A 181 31.64 -32.31 -15.40
N PRO A 182 32.59 -32.13 -16.33
CA PRO A 182 32.74 -33.07 -17.43
C PRO A 182 33.39 -34.35 -16.87
N HIS A 183 32.80 -35.49 -17.24
CA HIS A 183 33.29 -36.87 -17.05
C HIS A 183 33.03 -37.57 -15.71
N LYS A 184 32.04 -38.47 -15.74
CA LYS A 184 32.25 -39.89 -15.42
C LYS A 184 31.29 -40.77 -16.24
N PRO A 185 31.76 -41.84 -16.90
CA PRO A 185 30.91 -42.74 -17.66
C PRO A 185 30.18 -43.72 -16.74
N ASP A 186 28.98 -44.06 -17.22
CA ASP A 186 28.06 -45.14 -16.86
C ASP A 186 28.59 -46.26 -15.96
N LEU A 187 27.90 -46.45 -14.84
CA LEU A 187 27.58 -47.78 -14.32
C LEU A 187 26.12 -47.76 -13.84
N GLY A 188 25.28 -48.43 -14.61
CA GLY A 188 23.85 -48.54 -14.39
C GLY A 188 23.50 -49.24 -13.07
N PHE A 189 22.44 -48.74 -12.44
CA PHE A 189 21.61 -49.52 -11.54
C PHE A 189 20.16 -49.07 -11.68
N GLY A 190 19.34 -49.99 -12.19
CA GLY A 190 17.90 -49.82 -12.31
C GLY A 190 17.25 -49.80 -10.92
N GLY A 191 16.61 -48.68 -10.60
CA GLY A 191 15.71 -48.55 -9.46
C GLY A 191 14.34 -48.11 -9.95
N ALA A 192 13.38 -49.02 -9.93
CA ALA A 192 11.99 -48.79 -10.28
C ALA A 192 11.41 -47.66 -9.41
N ARG A 193 11.19 -46.49 -10.02
CA ARG A 193 10.51 -45.35 -9.41
C ARG A 193 9.01 -45.58 -9.60
N THR A 194 8.35 -46.05 -8.55
CA THR A 194 6.89 -46.12 -8.46
C THR A 194 6.32 -44.70 -8.57
N GLN A 195 5.83 -44.36 -9.76
CA GLN A 195 4.84 -43.29 -9.95
C GLN A 195 3.54 -43.77 -9.32
N THR A 196 3.33 -43.45 -8.05
CA THR A 196 1.97 -43.48 -7.47
C THR A 196 1.23 -42.28 -8.02
N ASN A 197 0.52 -42.51 -9.13
CA ASN A 197 -0.61 -41.71 -9.60
C ASN A 197 -1.71 -41.76 -8.53
N GLU A 198 -1.59 -40.94 -7.49
CA GLU A 198 -2.72 -40.44 -6.72
C GLU A 198 -3.05 -39.04 -7.25
N ASP A 199 -3.33 -38.96 -8.56
CA ASP A 199 -4.19 -37.92 -9.10
C ASP A 199 -5.62 -38.23 -8.64
N ALA A 200 -5.85 -38.06 -7.34
CA ALA A 200 -7.18 -37.77 -6.85
C ALA A 200 -7.61 -36.53 -7.63
N VAL A 201 -8.51 -36.74 -8.60
CA VAL A 201 -9.28 -35.69 -9.25
C VAL A 201 -9.98 -34.96 -8.11
N ILE A 202 -9.32 -33.93 -7.58
CA ILE A 202 -9.91 -32.99 -6.64
C ILE A 202 -11.03 -32.38 -7.46
N GLU A 203 -12.24 -32.88 -7.21
CA GLU A 203 -13.49 -32.42 -7.76
C GLU A 203 -13.46 -30.90 -7.68
N ARG A 204 -13.23 -30.25 -8.82
CA ARG A 204 -13.10 -28.81 -8.89
C ARG A 204 -14.48 -28.27 -8.53
N LYS A 205 -14.65 -27.91 -7.25
CA LYS A 205 -15.83 -27.23 -6.72
C LYS A 205 -16.23 -26.16 -7.75
N PRO A 206 -17.51 -26.09 -8.15
CA PRO A 206 -17.95 -25.22 -9.23
C PRO A 206 -17.41 -23.80 -9.05
N PRO A 207 -17.08 -23.09 -10.16
CA PRO A 207 -16.47 -21.77 -10.10
C PRO A 207 -17.33 -20.87 -9.20
N ARG A 208 -16.70 -20.36 -8.14
CA ARG A 208 -17.36 -19.49 -7.18
C ARG A 208 -17.80 -18.22 -7.92
N GLN A 209 -18.94 -17.66 -7.53
CA GLN A 209 -19.39 -16.38 -8.06
C GLN A 209 -18.30 -15.34 -7.84
N LEU A 210 -17.87 -14.69 -8.93
CA LEU A 210 -16.88 -13.62 -8.86
C LEU A 210 -17.52 -12.43 -8.15
N VAL A 211 -16.80 -11.89 -7.18
CA VAL A 211 -17.22 -10.75 -6.38
C VAL A 211 -16.73 -9.48 -7.05
N GLU A 212 -17.62 -8.50 -7.22
CA GLU A 212 -17.27 -7.20 -7.75
C GLU A 212 -16.28 -6.47 -6.83
N PHE A 213 -15.34 -5.75 -7.43
CA PHE A 213 -14.40 -4.94 -6.66
C PHE A 213 -15.11 -3.76 -6.02
N SER A 214 -14.83 -3.53 -4.75
CA SER A 214 -15.09 -2.25 -4.09
C SER A 214 -13.77 -1.52 -3.86
N SER A 215 -13.81 -0.19 -3.77
CA SER A 215 -12.62 0.62 -3.47
C SER A 215 -11.91 0.16 -2.18
N PRO A 216 -12.58 -0.07 -1.03
CA PRO A 216 -11.91 -0.58 0.17
C PRO A 216 -11.28 -1.97 -0.02
N LEU A 217 -11.90 -2.86 -0.79
CA LEU A 217 -11.37 -4.19 -1.07
C LEU A 217 -10.09 -4.10 -1.90
N LEU A 218 -10.11 -3.32 -2.98
CA LEU A 218 -8.93 -3.12 -3.84
C LEU A 218 -7.77 -2.52 -3.05
N GLN A 219 -8.02 -1.52 -2.19
CA GLN A 219 -6.99 -0.91 -1.36
C GLN A 219 -6.24 -1.95 -0.52
N TRP A 220 -6.95 -2.86 0.14
CA TRP A 220 -6.32 -3.89 0.97
C TRP A 220 -5.62 -4.97 0.16
N VAL A 221 -6.15 -5.34 -1.00
CA VAL A 221 -5.50 -6.28 -1.93
C VAL A 221 -4.13 -5.74 -2.37
N LEU A 222 -4.05 -4.47 -2.75
CA LEU A 222 -2.79 -3.83 -3.17
C LEU A 222 -1.84 -3.62 -1.98
N GLU A 223 -2.34 -3.18 -0.83
CA GLU A 223 -1.53 -3.04 0.39
C GLU A 223 -0.95 -4.38 0.86
N PHE A 224 -1.74 -5.45 0.79
CA PHE A 224 -1.28 -6.79 1.13
C PHE A 224 -0.13 -7.24 0.23
N CYS A 225 -0.21 -6.99 -1.07
CA CYS A 225 0.89 -7.30 -2.00
C CYS A 225 2.17 -6.51 -1.65
N ASN A 226 2.04 -5.22 -1.35
CA ASN A 226 3.18 -4.40 -0.93
C ASN A 226 3.78 -4.88 0.40
N TYR A 227 2.92 -5.25 1.36
CA TYR A 227 3.32 -5.79 2.66
C TYR A 227 4.09 -7.11 2.52
N THR A 228 3.59 -8.02 1.68
CA THR A 228 4.19 -9.33 1.41
C THR A 228 5.31 -9.29 0.36
N ARG A 229 5.66 -8.10 -0.15
CA ARG A 229 6.72 -7.85 -1.14
C ARG A 229 6.48 -8.50 -2.52
N HIS A 230 5.23 -8.73 -2.88
CA HIS A 230 4.79 -9.16 -4.21
C HIS A 230 4.49 -7.94 -5.09
N TYR A 231 5.51 -7.12 -5.33
CA TYR A 231 5.38 -5.82 -6.02
C TYR A 231 4.90 -5.95 -7.46
N GLU A 232 5.43 -6.91 -8.21
CA GLU A 232 5.05 -7.13 -9.60
C GLU A 232 3.56 -7.47 -9.70
N LEU A 233 3.07 -8.29 -8.77
CA LEU A 233 1.67 -8.69 -8.70
C LEU A 233 0.76 -7.52 -8.33
N CYS A 234 1.17 -6.69 -7.36
CA CYS A 234 0.47 -5.44 -7.00
C CYS A 234 0.26 -4.55 -8.23
N ALA A 235 1.34 -4.29 -8.98
CA ALA A 235 1.30 -3.47 -10.18
C ALA A 235 0.46 -4.10 -11.31
N GLN A 236 0.55 -5.43 -11.49
CA GLN A 236 -0.25 -6.16 -12.47
C GLN A 236 -1.74 -6.09 -12.14
N TRP A 237 -2.13 -6.37 -10.89
CA TRP A 237 -3.51 -6.35 -10.44
C TRP A 237 -4.12 -4.97 -10.55
N LEU A 238 -3.39 -3.90 -10.16
CA LEU A 238 -3.86 -2.53 -10.37
C LEU A 238 -4.16 -2.27 -11.86
N ARG A 239 -3.27 -2.68 -12.76
CA ARG A 239 -3.50 -2.54 -14.22
C ARG A 239 -4.68 -3.35 -14.72
N VAL A 240 -4.89 -4.57 -14.21
CA VAL A 240 -6.07 -5.39 -14.58
C VAL A 240 -7.34 -4.66 -14.19
N VAL A 241 -7.40 -4.08 -12.98
CA VAL A 241 -8.57 -3.34 -12.51
C VAL A 241 -8.77 -2.05 -13.32
N MET A 242 -7.71 -1.27 -13.56
CA MET A 242 -7.77 -0.07 -14.42
C MET A 242 -8.27 -0.41 -15.84
N LYS A 243 -7.86 -1.58 -16.38
CA LYS A 243 -8.32 -2.05 -17.71
C LYS A 243 -9.77 -2.49 -17.73
N ARG A 244 -10.25 -3.21 -16.71
CA ARG A 244 -11.65 -3.63 -16.61
C ARG A 244 -12.59 -2.40 -16.54
N ASP A 245 -12.15 -1.35 -15.85
CA ASP A 245 -12.94 -0.12 -15.67
C ASP A 245 -12.96 0.81 -16.90
N HIS A 246 -12.04 0.63 -17.86
CA HIS A 246 -12.06 1.38 -19.13
C HIS A 246 -13.30 1.06 -19.99
N GLU A 247 -13.97 -0.07 -19.75
CA GLU A 247 -15.18 -0.47 -20.47
C GLU A 247 -16.48 0.08 -19.84
N GLY A 248 -16.43 0.68 -18.64
CA GLY A 248 -17.64 0.98 -17.86
C GLY A 248 -17.57 2.12 -16.84
N ASP A 249 -16.68 3.10 -17.04
CA ASP A 249 -16.25 4.16 -16.09
C ASP A 249 -15.27 3.69 -15.02
N TRP A 250 -14.06 4.29 -14.96
CA TRP A 250 -13.16 4.27 -13.80
C TRP A 250 -13.84 4.71 -12.48
N GLN A 251 -14.57 3.81 -11.84
CA GLN A 251 -15.26 4.06 -10.59
C GLN A 251 -14.45 3.58 -9.38
N ILE A 252 -13.55 2.60 -9.59
CA ILE A 252 -12.89 1.90 -8.48
C ILE A 252 -11.52 2.48 -8.13
N PRO A 253 -10.58 2.67 -9.09
CA PRO A 253 -9.29 3.26 -8.78
C PRO A 253 -9.42 4.68 -8.25
N ASP A 254 -8.71 4.97 -7.14
CA ASP A 254 -8.61 6.29 -6.53
C ASP A 254 -7.12 6.61 -6.34
N SER A 255 -6.79 7.82 -5.89
CA SER A 255 -5.41 8.25 -5.67
C SER A 255 -4.67 7.37 -4.65
N GLY A 256 -5.38 6.74 -3.71
CA GLY A 256 -4.84 5.74 -2.80
C GLY A 256 -4.40 4.46 -3.50
N HIS A 257 -5.21 3.98 -4.45
CA HIS A 257 -4.86 2.83 -5.29
C HIS A 257 -3.65 3.11 -6.18
N ILE A 258 -3.61 4.30 -6.82
CA ILE A 258 -2.46 4.72 -7.63
C ILE A 258 -1.20 4.80 -6.77
N GLN A 259 -1.30 5.35 -5.55
CA GLN A 259 -0.19 5.37 -4.60
C GLN A 259 0.34 3.95 -4.31
N GLN A 260 -0.54 2.96 -4.10
CA GLN A 260 -0.09 1.58 -3.86
C GLN A 260 0.64 0.98 -5.07
N GLY A 261 0.19 1.28 -6.29
CA GLY A 261 0.90 0.89 -7.52
C GLY A 261 2.29 1.53 -7.63
N LEU A 262 2.40 2.83 -7.31
CA LEU A 262 3.68 3.54 -7.28
C LEU A 262 4.63 2.95 -6.22
N LEU A 263 4.12 2.64 -5.02
CA LEU A 263 4.88 1.98 -3.96
C LEU A 263 5.39 0.60 -4.40
N ALA A 264 4.59 -0.13 -5.18
CA ALA A 264 5.02 -1.41 -5.73
C ALA A 264 6.20 -1.23 -6.70
N TYR A 265 6.12 -0.29 -7.66
CA TYR A 265 7.24 -0.03 -8.55
C TYR A 265 8.50 0.44 -7.80
N ALA A 266 8.35 1.28 -6.78
CA ALA A 266 9.46 1.71 -5.94
C ALA A 266 10.12 0.52 -5.22
N GLY A 267 9.31 -0.37 -4.63
CA GLY A 267 9.79 -1.58 -3.98
C GLY A 267 10.50 -2.54 -4.93
N ALA A 268 9.98 -2.71 -6.14
CA ALA A 268 10.60 -3.51 -7.19
C ALA A 268 11.95 -2.92 -7.66
N ALA A 269 12.00 -1.60 -7.90
CA ALA A 269 13.22 -0.90 -8.29
C ALA A 269 14.30 -0.97 -7.20
N LEU A 270 13.91 -0.77 -5.93
CA LEU A 270 14.81 -0.87 -4.79
C LEU A 270 15.38 -2.30 -4.67
N ARG A 271 14.54 -3.32 -4.80
CA ARG A 271 14.99 -4.73 -4.77
C ARG A 271 15.98 -5.02 -5.88
N ALA A 272 15.67 -4.62 -7.12
CA ALA A 272 16.57 -4.78 -8.27
C ALA A 272 17.92 -4.06 -8.04
N SER A 273 17.89 -2.83 -7.50
CA SER A 273 19.12 -2.10 -7.16
C SER A 273 19.96 -2.80 -6.10
N HIS A 274 19.35 -3.48 -5.12
CA HIS A 274 20.08 -4.25 -4.11
C HIS A 274 20.67 -5.54 -4.65
N GLU A 275 19.97 -6.18 -5.59
CA GLU A 275 20.43 -7.39 -6.27
C GLU A 275 21.49 -7.09 -7.35
N GLY A 276 21.81 -5.81 -7.60
CA GLY A 276 22.71 -5.39 -8.67
C GLY A 276 22.16 -5.65 -10.07
N ALA A 277 20.86 -5.95 -10.18
CA ALA A 277 20.21 -6.18 -11.45
C ALA A 277 20.11 -4.86 -12.23
N PRO A 278 20.34 -4.86 -13.56
CA PRO A 278 20.06 -3.69 -14.38
C PRO A 278 18.59 -3.30 -14.20
N GLY A 279 18.31 -2.01 -14.00
CA GLY A 279 16.97 -1.55 -13.63
C GLY A 279 15.88 -2.11 -14.55
N ASN A 280 14.91 -2.83 -13.99
CA ASN A 280 13.87 -3.61 -14.68
C ASN A 280 12.81 -2.77 -15.45
N GLY A 281 13.17 -1.55 -15.87
CA GLY A 281 12.26 -0.62 -16.54
C GLY A 281 11.17 -0.04 -15.63
N GLU A 282 11.27 -0.21 -14.32
CA GLU A 282 10.27 0.27 -13.35
C GLU A 282 10.09 1.79 -13.37
N PRO A 283 11.14 2.62 -13.51
CA PRO A 283 10.99 4.05 -13.73
C PRO A 283 10.08 4.37 -14.92
N ARG A 284 10.24 3.67 -16.05
CA ARG A 284 9.41 3.85 -17.25
C ARG A 284 7.97 3.42 -17.02
N LYS A 285 7.74 2.35 -16.25
CA LYS A 285 6.39 1.90 -15.89
C LYS A 285 5.67 2.90 -14.99
N VAL A 286 6.40 3.58 -14.09
CA VAL A 286 5.89 4.69 -13.28
C VAL A 286 5.47 5.87 -14.16
N VAL A 287 6.32 6.31 -15.09
CA VAL A 287 5.96 7.40 -16.01
C VAL A 287 4.67 7.08 -16.76
N ARG A 288 4.56 5.87 -17.34
CA ARG A 288 3.35 5.42 -18.05
C ARG A 288 2.10 5.46 -17.16
N LEU A 289 2.21 5.03 -15.91
CA LEU A 289 1.08 5.07 -14.97
C LEU A 289 0.64 6.52 -14.69
N LEU A 290 1.59 7.43 -14.45
CA LEU A 290 1.29 8.84 -14.20
C LEU A 290 0.67 9.52 -15.43
N GLU A 291 1.17 9.22 -16.63
CA GLU A 291 0.61 9.69 -17.90
C GLU A 291 -0.81 9.17 -18.13
N GLU A 292 -1.06 7.88 -17.85
CA GLU A 292 -2.39 7.27 -17.96
C GLU A 292 -3.39 7.92 -17.00
N VAL A 293 -3.01 8.14 -15.73
CA VAL A 293 -3.86 8.83 -14.75
C VAL A 293 -4.11 10.28 -15.14
N THR A 294 -3.09 11.00 -15.60
CA THR A 294 -3.23 12.39 -16.06
C THR A 294 -4.17 12.48 -17.27
N ARG A 295 -4.07 11.51 -18.19
CA ARG A 295 -4.95 11.40 -19.36
C ARG A 295 -6.39 11.09 -18.96
N GLU A 296 -6.60 10.17 -18.01
CA GLU A 296 -7.93 9.83 -17.49
C GLU A 296 -8.61 11.04 -16.84
N ILE A 297 -7.88 11.80 -16.03
CA ILE A 297 -8.39 13.05 -15.43
C ILE A 297 -8.78 14.06 -16.51
N ALA A 298 -7.99 14.15 -17.58
CA ALA A 298 -8.26 15.05 -18.69
C ALA A 298 -9.51 14.66 -19.48
N TYR A 299 -9.76 13.36 -19.67
CA TYR A 299 -10.97 12.87 -20.35
C TYR A 299 -12.21 12.87 -19.45
N HIS A 300 -12.04 12.64 -18.16
CA HIS A 300 -13.13 12.54 -17.19
C HIS A 300 -12.91 13.49 -15.99
N PRO A 301 -13.18 14.81 -16.16
CA PRO A 301 -12.99 15.80 -15.10
C PRO A 301 -13.78 15.51 -13.82
N SER A 302 -14.90 14.78 -13.90
CA SER A 302 -15.67 14.32 -12.73
C SER A 302 -14.86 13.42 -11.80
N LYS A 303 -13.83 12.74 -12.32
CA LYS A 303 -12.93 11.85 -11.58
C LYS A 303 -11.68 12.56 -11.06
N ALA A 304 -11.43 13.81 -11.45
CA ALA A 304 -10.23 14.56 -11.09
C ALA A 304 -9.94 14.52 -9.58
N ARG A 305 -10.98 14.65 -8.75
CA ARG A 305 -10.86 14.59 -7.29
C ARG A 305 -10.50 13.20 -6.76
N ALA A 306 -11.05 12.14 -7.36
CA ALA A 306 -10.77 10.78 -6.93
C ALA A 306 -9.34 10.36 -7.31
N LEU A 307 -8.84 10.82 -8.45
CA LEU A 307 -7.53 10.48 -9.01
C LEU A 307 -6.44 11.53 -8.73
N GLU A 308 -6.74 12.55 -7.92
CA GLU A 308 -5.81 13.65 -7.62
C GLU A 308 -4.49 13.11 -7.04
N LEU A 309 -3.40 13.30 -7.78
CA LEU A 309 -2.07 12.87 -7.36
C LEU A 309 -1.50 13.82 -6.32
N SER A 310 -1.26 13.29 -5.12
CA SER A 310 -0.60 14.02 -4.04
C SER A 310 0.90 14.23 -4.30
N GLY A 311 1.53 15.18 -3.61
CA GLY A 311 2.99 15.32 -3.62
C GLY A 311 3.73 14.02 -3.22
N SER A 312 3.17 13.23 -2.29
CA SER A 312 3.72 11.93 -1.92
C SER A 312 3.66 10.87 -3.03
N ALA A 313 2.80 11.02 -4.04
CA ALA A 313 2.80 10.15 -5.21
C ALA A 313 4.03 10.42 -6.08
N PHE A 314 4.31 11.70 -6.34
CA PHE A 314 5.49 12.12 -7.09
C PHE A 314 6.79 11.86 -6.33
N GLU A 315 6.80 11.99 -5.00
CA GLU A 315 7.93 11.57 -4.16
C GLU A 315 8.30 10.09 -4.41
N VAL A 316 7.32 9.19 -4.35
CA VAL A 316 7.54 7.75 -4.60
C VAL A 316 7.97 7.49 -6.04
N ALA A 317 7.42 8.23 -7.01
CA ALA A 317 7.83 8.15 -8.40
C ALA A 317 9.29 8.58 -8.61
N MET A 318 9.71 9.69 -7.98
CA MET A 318 11.09 10.19 -8.01
C MET A 318 12.06 9.23 -7.30
N ALA A 319 11.65 8.65 -6.18
CA ALA A 319 12.40 7.59 -5.51
C ALA A 319 12.61 6.38 -6.42
N THR A 320 11.56 5.94 -7.12
CA THR A 320 11.63 4.84 -8.09
C THR A 320 12.65 5.13 -9.19
N CYS A 321 12.65 6.34 -9.76
CA CYS A 321 13.61 6.75 -10.79
C CYS A 321 15.04 6.79 -10.24
N THR A 322 15.21 7.19 -8.98
CA THR A 322 16.51 7.21 -8.30
C THR A 322 17.04 5.79 -8.08
N PHE A 323 16.22 4.87 -7.58
CA PHE A 323 16.60 3.47 -7.41
C PHE A 323 16.91 2.78 -8.73
N GLY A 324 16.12 3.06 -9.77
CA GLY A 324 16.33 2.54 -11.12
C GLY A 324 17.44 3.23 -11.92
N LYS A 325 18.06 4.28 -11.38
CA LYS A 325 19.09 5.10 -12.04
C LYS A 325 18.68 5.55 -13.45
N ASP A 326 17.47 6.08 -13.60
CA ASP A 326 16.91 6.50 -14.89
C ASP A 326 16.59 8.00 -14.91
N TRP A 327 17.53 8.80 -15.45
CA TRP A 327 17.36 10.26 -15.60
C TRP A 327 16.19 10.62 -16.51
N SER A 328 16.03 9.90 -17.63
CA SER A 328 14.98 10.21 -18.60
C SER A 328 13.61 10.06 -17.96
N SER A 329 13.39 9.00 -17.18
CA SER A 329 12.15 8.82 -16.43
C SER A 329 11.97 9.90 -15.36
N ALA A 330 13.02 10.25 -14.62
CA ALA A 330 12.96 11.32 -13.61
C ALA A 330 12.58 12.68 -14.22
N THR A 331 13.11 13.03 -15.39
CA THR A 331 12.74 14.28 -16.10
C THR A 331 11.26 14.32 -16.44
N LYS A 332 10.67 13.19 -16.86
CA LYS A 332 9.25 13.09 -17.19
C LYS A 332 8.35 13.12 -15.97
N VAL A 333 8.75 12.46 -14.87
CA VAL A 333 8.04 12.60 -13.58
C VAL A 333 8.03 14.06 -13.14
N PHE A 334 9.17 14.74 -13.23
CA PHE A 334 9.30 16.15 -12.88
C PHE A 334 8.42 17.07 -13.76
N GLU A 335 8.43 16.86 -15.08
CA GLU A 335 7.59 17.59 -16.03
C GLU A 335 6.09 17.40 -15.73
N LEU A 336 5.65 16.17 -15.45
CA LEU A 336 4.26 15.86 -15.10
C LEU A 336 3.84 16.51 -13.77
N MET A 337 4.75 16.58 -12.80
CA MET A 337 4.48 17.15 -11.47
C MET A 337 4.41 18.67 -11.47
N ALA A 338 5.41 19.31 -12.10
CA ALA A 338 5.69 20.73 -11.96
C ALA A 338 5.27 21.56 -13.17
N GLY A 339 5.07 20.90 -14.31
CA GLY A 339 4.74 21.57 -15.57
C GLY A 339 5.90 22.34 -16.18
N TYR A 340 7.15 22.00 -15.89
CA TYR A 340 8.33 22.63 -16.51
C TYR A 340 9.10 21.60 -17.35
N ASP A 341 9.50 21.97 -18.56
CA ASP A 341 10.42 21.16 -19.37
C ASP A 341 11.83 21.20 -18.78
N LEU A 342 12.32 20.08 -18.24
CA LEU A 342 13.66 20.04 -17.66
C LEU A 342 14.76 20.18 -18.74
N ALA A 343 14.45 19.92 -20.01
CA ALA A 343 15.39 20.06 -21.12
C ALA A 343 15.84 21.51 -21.36
N VAL A 344 15.09 22.52 -20.89
CA VAL A 344 15.51 23.94 -20.98
C VAL A 344 16.76 24.24 -20.16
N PHE A 345 17.10 23.38 -19.19
CA PHE A 345 18.32 23.49 -18.38
C PHE A 345 19.52 22.73 -18.95
N ALA A 346 19.36 22.06 -20.10
CA ALA A 346 20.48 21.44 -20.81
C ALA A 346 21.49 22.50 -21.28
N ASP A 347 22.72 22.05 -21.59
CA ASP A 347 23.77 22.94 -22.06
C ASP A 347 23.36 23.71 -23.34
N GLY A 348 23.69 25.00 -23.41
CA GLY A 348 23.45 25.84 -24.59
C GLY A 348 22.03 26.37 -24.77
N ARG A 349 21.19 26.36 -23.73
CA ARG A 349 19.83 26.92 -23.77
C ARG A 349 19.68 28.11 -22.82
N ASP A 350 18.64 28.92 -23.01
CA ASP A 350 18.40 30.19 -22.27
C ASP A 350 18.03 30.02 -20.77
N HIS A 351 18.00 28.77 -20.26
CA HIS A 351 17.80 28.40 -18.86
C HIS A 351 16.55 28.98 -18.16
N THR A 352 15.65 29.61 -18.92
CA THR A 352 14.42 30.20 -18.40
C THR A 352 13.36 29.09 -18.29
N PRO A 353 12.80 28.84 -17.10
CA PRO A 353 11.76 27.83 -16.93
C PRO A 353 10.55 28.17 -17.80
N GLN A 354 10.26 27.34 -18.80
CA GLN A 354 9.04 27.47 -19.60
C GLN A 354 7.98 26.52 -19.04
N LYS A 355 6.82 27.09 -18.69
CA LYS A 355 5.67 26.28 -18.29
C LYS A 355 5.10 25.57 -19.53
N LEU A 356 4.90 24.26 -19.41
CA LEU A 356 4.29 23.44 -20.44
C LEU A 356 2.78 23.75 -20.50
N PRO A 357 2.20 23.97 -21.70
CA PRO A 357 0.77 24.26 -21.85
C PRO A 357 -0.14 23.13 -21.32
N ARG A 358 0.39 21.90 -21.23
CA ARG A 358 -0.35 20.67 -20.94
C ARG A 358 -0.43 20.30 -19.45
N SER A 359 0.23 21.02 -18.54
CA SER A 359 0.32 20.59 -17.13
C SER A 359 -0.90 20.95 -16.26
N GLY A 360 -2.06 21.17 -16.87
CA GLY A 360 -3.22 21.83 -16.23
C GLY A 360 -3.75 21.19 -14.95
N TYR A 361 -3.43 19.91 -14.68
CA TYR A 361 -3.97 19.18 -13.54
C TYR A 361 -3.04 19.12 -12.33
N PHE A 362 -1.72 19.17 -12.53
CA PHE A 362 -0.74 19.12 -11.46
C PHE A 362 0.28 20.23 -11.68
N GLN A 363 0.14 21.32 -10.92
CA GLN A 363 1.12 22.41 -10.87
C GLN A 363 1.71 22.45 -9.46
N LEU A 364 2.29 21.33 -9.04
CA LEU A 364 2.97 21.24 -7.75
C LEU A 364 4.34 21.90 -7.89
N ASN A 365 4.62 22.89 -7.03
CA ASN A 365 5.95 23.46 -6.99
C ASN A 365 6.94 22.39 -6.51
N PRO A 366 8.07 22.19 -7.22
CA PRO A 366 9.11 21.28 -6.77
C PRO A 366 9.57 21.64 -5.36
N ASP A 367 9.50 20.67 -4.47
CA ASP A 367 9.91 20.82 -3.08
C ASP A 367 11.33 20.29 -2.85
N THR A 368 11.80 20.41 -1.60
CA THR A 368 13.12 19.92 -1.20
C THR A 368 13.28 18.41 -1.46
N ILE A 369 12.20 17.64 -1.34
CA ILE A 369 12.21 16.19 -1.52
C ILE A 369 12.47 15.84 -2.98
N THR A 370 11.69 16.43 -3.88
CA THR A 370 11.80 16.23 -5.34
C THR A 370 13.17 16.63 -5.84
N MET A 371 13.63 17.84 -5.48
CA MET A 371 14.93 18.33 -5.91
C MET A 371 16.08 17.52 -5.29
N GLY A 372 15.90 17.02 -4.08
CA GLY A 372 16.82 16.10 -3.41
C GLY A 372 16.96 14.76 -4.12
N TYR A 373 15.88 14.16 -4.62
CA TYR A 373 15.95 12.95 -5.45
C TYR A 373 16.65 13.23 -6.79
N LEU A 374 16.29 14.32 -7.46
CA LEU A 374 16.89 14.70 -8.74
C LEU A 374 18.41 14.90 -8.61
N ALA A 375 18.85 15.64 -7.60
CA ALA A 375 20.27 15.87 -7.33
C ALA A 375 21.03 14.58 -6.99
N ARG A 376 20.45 13.70 -6.16
CA ARG A 376 21.04 12.40 -5.84
C ARG A 376 21.18 11.51 -7.07
N LEU A 377 20.16 11.46 -7.92
CA LEU A 377 20.21 10.71 -9.17
C LEU A 377 21.31 11.23 -10.11
N ALA A 378 21.42 12.55 -10.27
CA ALA A 378 22.47 13.15 -11.10
C ALA A 378 23.90 12.79 -10.62
N ILE A 379 24.11 12.73 -9.30
CA ILE A 379 25.37 12.28 -8.70
C ILE A 379 25.65 10.81 -9.02
N GLU A 380 24.66 9.94 -8.84
CA GLU A 380 24.80 8.49 -9.01
C GLU A 380 25.13 8.10 -10.45
N LEU A 381 24.61 8.85 -11.43
CA LEU A 381 24.88 8.61 -12.85
C LEU A 381 26.28 9.00 -13.30
N LYS A 382 26.97 9.87 -12.55
CA LYS A 382 28.32 10.37 -12.87
C LYS A 382 28.45 10.99 -14.28
N ASP A 383 27.35 11.43 -14.87
CA ASP A 383 27.33 12.10 -16.16
C ASP A 383 27.42 13.62 -15.95
N ALA A 384 28.49 14.21 -16.47
CA ALA A 384 28.79 15.63 -16.41
C ALA A 384 27.66 16.52 -16.95
N SER A 385 27.01 16.12 -18.04
CA SER A 385 25.93 16.88 -18.66
C SER A 385 24.68 16.90 -17.78
N ILE A 386 24.33 15.75 -17.20
CA ILE A 386 23.20 15.59 -16.27
C ILE A 386 23.44 16.39 -14.99
N GLN A 387 24.66 16.36 -14.45
CA GLN A 387 25.02 17.14 -13.26
C GLN A 387 24.88 18.64 -13.51
N ARG A 388 25.37 19.16 -14.64
CA ARG A 388 25.18 20.57 -15.02
C ARG A 388 23.70 20.92 -15.19
N GLN A 389 22.94 20.08 -15.89
CA GLN A 389 21.49 20.27 -16.05
C GLN A 389 20.78 20.34 -14.70
N CYS A 390 21.12 19.45 -13.77
CA CYS A 390 20.55 19.43 -12.43
C CYS A 390 20.90 20.69 -11.62
N VAL A 391 22.16 21.15 -11.67
CA VAL A 391 22.60 22.38 -11.01
C VAL A 391 21.79 23.59 -11.48
N ARG A 392 21.62 23.75 -12.79
CA ARG A 392 20.84 24.85 -13.37
C ARG A 392 19.38 24.78 -12.97
N ALA A 393 18.77 23.59 -12.99
CA ALA A 393 17.39 23.39 -12.55
C ALA A 393 17.20 23.77 -11.07
N VAL A 394 18.09 23.31 -10.18
CA VAL A 394 18.06 23.66 -8.75
C VAL A 394 18.16 25.18 -8.53
N LEU A 395 19.06 25.85 -9.24
CA LEU A 395 19.23 27.30 -9.11
C LEU A 395 18.02 28.08 -9.65
N ALA A 396 17.48 27.68 -10.79
CA ALA A 396 16.35 28.35 -11.43
C ALA A 396 15.05 28.21 -10.62
N LEU A 397 14.88 27.09 -9.92
CA LEU A 397 13.69 26.77 -9.14
C LEU A 397 13.80 27.20 -7.66
N GLY A 398 14.78 28.05 -7.33
CA GLY A 398 14.91 28.63 -6.01
C GLY A 398 15.51 27.70 -4.96
N GLY A 399 16.54 26.92 -5.30
CA GLY A 399 17.20 25.97 -4.40
C GLY A 399 17.62 26.53 -3.05
N ALA A 400 17.94 27.83 -2.95
CA ALA A 400 18.23 28.49 -1.67
C ALA A 400 17.02 28.45 -0.72
N ARG A 401 15.83 28.77 -1.22
CA ARG A 401 14.57 28.70 -0.47
C ARG A 401 14.23 27.28 -0.02
N LEU A 402 14.60 26.27 -0.81
CA LEU A 402 14.38 24.86 -0.46
C LEU A 402 15.27 24.38 0.70
N LEU A 403 16.38 25.08 0.97
CA LEU A 403 17.30 24.80 2.07
C LEU A 403 17.00 25.63 3.33
N GLU A 404 16.25 26.73 3.22
CA GLU A 404 15.88 27.56 4.36
C GLU A 404 14.97 26.80 5.33
N TYR A 405 15.29 26.82 6.63
CA TYR A 405 14.39 26.31 7.66
C TYR A 405 13.27 27.29 7.91
N THR A 406 12.04 26.93 7.52
CA THR A 406 10.86 27.70 7.87
C THR A 406 10.24 27.12 9.15
N PRO A 407 9.65 27.94 10.03
CA PRO A 407 8.89 27.44 11.18
C PRO A 407 7.76 26.46 10.77
N TYR A 408 7.25 26.59 9.55
CA TYR A 408 6.17 25.75 9.00
C TYR A 408 6.61 24.30 8.79
N ASP A 409 7.88 24.06 8.44
CA ASP A 409 8.42 22.72 8.23
C ASP A 409 8.32 21.85 9.49
N LYS A 410 8.50 22.45 10.66
CA LYS A 410 8.42 21.73 11.95
C LYS A 410 6.99 21.32 12.31
N ALA A 411 5.99 22.07 11.85
CA ALA A 411 4.59 21.86 12.22
C ALA A 411 3.88 20.83 11.33
N HIS A 412 4.29 20.71 10.06
CA HIS A 412 3.51 19.95 9.07
C HIS A 412 4.22 18.73 8.49
N ASP A 413 5.55 18.64 8.55
CA ASP A 413 6.27 17.47 8.05
C ASP A 413 7.44 17.03 8.96
N LYS A 414 7.19 15.97 9.73
CA LYS A 414 8.20 15.35 10.60
C LYS A 414 9.45 14.85 9.86
N TYR A 415 9.38 14.73 8.52
CA TYR A 415 10.47 14.26 7.67
C TYR A 415 11.24 15.38 6.97
N ALA A 416 10.79 16.64 7.06
CA ALA A 416 11.45 17.77 6.41
C ALA A 416 12.94 17.92 6.79
N PRO A 417 13.36 17.75 8.07
CA PRO A 417 14.78 17.82 8.42
C PRO A 417 15.63 16.77 7.70
N PHE A 418 15.11 15.56 7.51
CA PHE A 418 15.82 14.48 6.81
C PHE A 418 16.06 14.85 5.35
N TYR A 419 15.01 15.30 4.66
CA TYR A 419 15.13 15.62 3.24
C TYR A 419 15.96 16.88 2.99
N LYS A 420 15.94 17.86 3.88
CA LYS A 420 16.86 19.02 3.83
C LYS A 420 18.31 18.58 3.99
N GLN A 421 18.59 17.70 4.94
CA GLN A 421 19.93 17.14 5.10
C GLN A 421 20.37 16.38 3.82
N LYS A 422 19.50 15.55 3.24
CA LYS A 422 19.81 14.82 1.99
C LYS A 422 20.03 15.75 0.80
N MET A 423 19.20 16.77 0.66
CA MET A 423 19.36 17.78 -0.39
C MET A 423 20.67 18.55 -0.22
N ALA A 424 20.99 19.00 1.00
CA ALA A 424 22.23 19.70 1.30
C ALA A 424 23.47 18.83 1.02
N GLN A 425 23.46 17.55 1.42
CA GLN A 425 24.51 16.59 1.07
C GLN A 425 24.69 16.46 -0.45
N ALA A 426 23.58 16.37 -1.20
CA ALA A 426 23.62 16.26 -2.65
C ALA A 426 24.18 17.53 -3.31
N VAL A 427 23.77 18.71 -2.86
CA VAL A 427 24.28 20.00 -3.36
C VAL A 427 25.80 20.11 -3.16
N ILE A 428 26.31 19.82 -1.97
CA ILE A 428 27.76 19.89 -1.69
C ILE A 428 28.51 18.89 -2.57
N LYS A 429 28.02 17.65 -2.66
CA LYS A 429 28.67 16.62 -3.49
C LYS A 429 28.67 17.00 -4.97
N LEU A 430 27.59 17.60 -5.47
CA LEU A 430 27.53 18.14 -6.84
C LEU A 430 28.54 19.28 -7.04
N ALA A 431 28.68 20.19 -6.07
CA ALA A 431 29.67 21.27 -6.09
C ALA A 431 31.11 20.74 -6.17
N ASP A 432 31.43 19.74 -5.36
CA ASP A 432 32.75 19.10 -5.39
C ASP A 432 33.03 18.44 -6.75
N THR A 433 32.03 17.77 -7.35
CA THR A 433 32.17 17.19 -8.70
C THR A 433 32.30 18.25 -9.79
N THR A 434 31.55 19.36 -9.71
CA THR A 434 31.65 20.46 -10.69
C THR A 434 33.03 21.09 -10.69
N ASP A 435 33.64 21.28 -9.51
CA ASP A 435 34.97 21.87 -9.39
C ASP A 435 36.06 20.91 -9.85
N ARG A 436 35.97 19.61 -9.52
CA ARG A 436 36.98 18.61 -9.89
C ARG A 436 36.99 18.25 -11.37
N VAL A 437 35.80 18.12 -11.97
CA VAL A 437 35.67 17.71 -13.39
C VAL A 437 35.85 18.91 -14.33
N GLY A 438 35.95 20.13 -13.78
CA GLY A 438 36.03 21.35 -14.58
C GLY A 438 34.75 21.54 -15.41
N LEU A 439 33.58 21.27 -14.80
CA LEU A 439 32.31 21.46 -15.49
C LEU A 439 32.16 22.94 -15.84
N ALA A 440 32.25 23.25 -17.13
CA ALA A 440 32.12 24.61 -17.64
C ALA A 440 30.69 25.12 -17.39
N LEU A 441 30.50 25.77 -16.26
CA LEU A 441 29.36 26.63 -15.96
C LEU A 441 29.77 28.07 -16.31
N ASP A 442 28.81 28.90 -16.71
CA ASP A 442 29.07 30.33 -16.82
C ASP A 442 29.41 30.91 -15.43
N VAL A 443 30.11 32.04 -15.42
CA VAL A 443 30.67 32.65 -14.19
C VAL A 443 29.57 32.97 -13.17
N GLU A 444 28.40 33.41 -13.65
CA GLU A 444 27.27 33.74 -12.78
C GLU A 444 26.67 32.48 -12.14
N THR A 445 26.39 31.45 -12.94
CA THR A 445 25.88 30.16 -12.45
C THR A 445 26.87 29.53 -11.46
N GLN A 446 28.18 29.58 -11.75
CA GLN A 446 29.20 29.06 -10.85
C GLN A 446 29.21 29.83 -9.51
N HIS A 447 29.10 31.16 -9.55
CA HIS A 447 29.03 31.98 -8.35
C HIS A 447 27.78 31.65 -7.50
N ARG A 448 26.60 31.61 -8.13
CA ARG A 448 25.33 31.28 -7.48
C ARG A 448 25.35 29.87 -6.89
N TRP A 449 25.96 28.91 -7.60
CA TRP A 449 26.12 27.55 -7.12
C TRP A 449 27.01 27.46 -5.88
N LYS A 450 28.13 28.20 -5.84
CA LYS A 450 29.00 28.29 -4.65
C LYS A 450 28.28 28.88 -3.44
N LEU A 451 27.45 29.89 -3.64
CA LEU A 451 26.60 30.44 -2.57
C LEU A 451 25.61 29.40 -2.05
N LEU A 452 24.98 28.64 -2.95
CA LEU A 452 24.06 27.58 -2.55
C LEU A 452 24.76 26.45 -1.80
N ALA A 453 25.96 26.05 -2.23
CA ALA A 453 26.78 25.06 -1.53
C ALA A 453 27.17 25.52 -0.12
N SER A 454 27.49 26.82 0.06
CA SER A 454 27.72 27.40 1.38
C SER A 454 26.46 27.37 2.27
N ALA A 455 25.28 27.64 1.69
CA ALA A 455 24.01 27.51 2.42
C ALA A 455 23.71 26.04 2.82
N ALA A 456 23.99 25.09 1.93
CA ALA A 456 23.88 23.67 2.21
C ALA A 456 24.80 23.22 3.35
N ASP A 457 26.05 23.72 3.40
CA ASP A 457 26.97 23.42 4.51
C ASP A 457 26.43 23.91 5.86
N LYS A 458 25.82 25.10 5.90
CA LYS A 458 25.15 25.62 7.11
C LYS A 458 23.99 24.72 7.55
N VAL A 459 23.16 24.26 6.60
CA VAL A 459 22.09 23.29 6.89
C VAL A 459 22.66 22.01 7.49
N LEU A 460 23.75 21.48 6.93
CA LEU A 460 24.37 20.27 7.48
C LEU A 460 24.89 20.47 8.89
N ARG A 461 25.51 21.60 9.21
CA ARG A 461 25.94 21.93 10.57
C ARG A 461 24.77 21.99 11.54
N HIS A 462 23.66 22.61 11.16
CA HIS A 462 22.46 22.66 12.01
C HIS A 462 21.77 21.30 12.16
N THR A 463 21.72 20.49 11.08
CA THR A 463 21.10 19.15 11.16
C THR A 463 21.83 18.18 12.07
N ARG A 464 23.13 18.37 12.32
CA ARG A 464 23.91 17.55 13.27
C ARG A 464 23.42 17.67 14.70
N GLU A 465 22.63 18.70 15.02
CA GLU A 465 22.01 18.87 16.34
C GLU A 465 20.77 17.99 16.52
N PHE A 466 20.30 17.32 15.44
CA PHE A 466 19.14 16.44 15.45
C PHE A 466 19.60 14.99 15.21
N ASP A 467 20.12 14.31 16.24
CA ASP A 467 20.57 12.93 16.11
C ASP A 467 19.42 11.93 15.84
N ASP A 468 18.18 12.30 16.17
CA ASP A 468 16.98 11.44 16.07
C ASP A 468 16.01 11.85 14.94
N VAL A 469 16.50 12.30 13.79
CA VAL A 469 15.59 12.59 12.66
C VAL A 469 14.97 11.30 12.13
N PRO A 470 13.64 11.13 12.14
CA PRO A 470 13.01 9.92 11.67
C PRO A 470 13.25 9.76 10.16
N VAL A 471 13.70 8.58 9.74
CA VAL A 471 13.85 8.27 8.31
C VAL A 471 12.45 8.12 7.69
N PRO A 472 12.17 8.75 6.53
CA PRO A 472 10.92 8.57 5.79
C PRO A 472 10.73 7.11 5.39
N PRO A 473 9.50 6.56 5.38
CA PRO A 473 9.27 5.18 4.98
C PRO A 473 9.78 4.84 3.57
N VAL A 474 9.81 5.82 2.64
CA VAL A 474 10.28 5.60 1.25
C VAL A 474 11.79 5.36 1.21
N GLU A 475 12.49 5.91 2.19
CA GLU A 475 13.94 5.86 2.35
C GLU A 475 14.38 4.73 3.29
N ARG A 476 13.47 4.25 4.15
CA ARG A 476 13.67 3.00 4.88
C ARG A 476 13.69 1.89 3.84
N ARG A 477 14.79 1.15 3.75
CA ARG A 477 14.97 0.02 2.82
C ARG A 477 14.05 -1.17 3.13
N SER A 478 12.89 -0.94 3.75
CA SER A 478 11.87 -1.89 4.18
C SER A 478 10.46 -1.36 3.81
N VAL A 479 9.91 -1.89 2.71
CA VAL A 479 8.57 -1.53 2.20
C VAL A 479 7.38 -1.80 3.14
N PRO A 480 7.39 -2.76 4.10
CA PRO A 480 6.23 -3.00 4.95
C PRO A 480 5.77 -1.78 5.77
N GLU A 481 6.65 -0.82 6.06
CA GLU A 481 6.33 0.39 6.82
C GLU A 481 5.72 1.51 5.95
N LEU A 482 5.86 1.44 4.63
CA LEU A 482 5.28 2.41 3.70
C LEU A 482 3.75 2.34 3.65
N SER A 483 3.22 1.11 3.65
CA SER A 483 1.77 0.87 3.61
C SER A 483 1.06 1.38 4.87
N SER A 484 1.66 1.22 6.06
CA SER A 484 1.06 1.66 7.32
C SER A 484 1.01 3.17 7.48
N ALA A 485 2.01 3.91 6.95
CA ALA A 485 2.04 5.37 6.98
C ALA A 485 0.96 6.02 6.10
N ALA A 486 0.63 5.40 4.95
CA ALA A 486 -0.44 5.87 4.06
C ALA A 486 -1.82 5.86 4.75
N ARG A 487 -2.09 4.86 5.61
CA ARG A 487 -3.36 4.74 6.36
C ARG A 487 -3.58 5.89 7.35
N TYR A 488 -2.52 6.45 7.92
CA TYR A 488 -2.63 7.47 8.97
C TYR A 488 -3.08 8.84 8.47
N LYS A 489 -2.87 9.17 7.18
CA LYS A 489 -3.29 10.47 6.62
C LYS A 489 -4.79 10.52 6.27
N LYS A 490 -5.42 9.41 5.86
CA LYS A 490 -6.84 9.38 5.43
C LYS A 490 -7.82 9.56 6.60
N SER A 491 -7.48 9.16 7.83
CA SER A 491 -8.36 9.29 9.01
C SER A 491 -8.44 10.71 9.58
N ARG A 492 -7.47 11.59 9.31
CA ARG A 492 -7.47 12.99 9.82
C ARG A 492 -8.25 13.98 8.96
N GLY A 493 -8.60 13.63 7.71
CA GLY A 493 -9.26 14.53 6.76
C GLY A 493 -10.80 14.58 6.84
N ALA A 494 -11.45 13.61 7.48
CA ALA A 494 -12.91 13.48 7.46
C ALA A 494 -13.64 14.24 8.60
N GLY A 495 -12.91 14.95 9.47
CA GLY A 495 -13.47 15.57 10.70
C GLY A 495 -13.66 17.09 10.65
N ARG A 496 -13.59 17.73 9.49
CA ARG A 496 -13.92 19.16 9.35
C ARG A 496 -14.98 19.35 8.28
N ARG A 497 -16.24 19.30 8.71
CA ARG A 497 -17.37 19.99 8.09
C ARG A 497 -18.13 20.70 9.18
#